data_AF-A0A956CTB9-F1
#
_entry.id   AF-A0A956CTB9-F1
#
_cell.length_a   1.000
_cell.length_b   1.000
_cell.length_c   1.000
_cell.angle_alpha   90.00
_cell.angle_beta   90.00
_cell.angle_gamma   90.00
#
_symmetry.space_group_name_H-M   'P 1'
#
loop_
_entity.id
_entity.type
_entity.pdbx_description
1 polymer ?
#
loop_
_entity_poly.entity_id
_entity_poly.type
_entity_poly.pdbx_seq_one_letter_code
_entity_poly.pdbx_strand_id
1 'polypeptide(L)'
;MRTVFSLALLLVACDGSTPPPADAGLDAGSDPSDAGAPRDWPYAEVPSVTTPEPGLRREVLYVDGVTAPPNPDTGDATPAEANRFPVVRFSAADTPDVRAVVVAMPGIFGGAGSFEMLARHLVRRSIDAGEPIEVWAIDRRSNLLEDLRGLDAAEAMREPDLARGYYFRSETVDGEAFGGFVDQEDVPYMSEWGLAVHLGDLRALIERVADPRARVFLMGHSLGGSLTEAFAAWRFEDGTRGAELLAGMVLVDGAAGVTPIEETDYADGAMGPFGPSPGVNAIRAGNRYLALPLLGLEVYPRAEIAAMDALYAPDEVTTDRGRAEVLGALMSLPTQRVPRMTNAAAFGWAFDDASNGLSFAAVSMGEAIGGPTESYDSLFGATLIRPSDGAATYDWVDAPDTDPPELTPIANLVASWIDGRTNFAEWYFPQRLALDLSAVAGLAVPEDGWQATAGLRAFDGALVDAPVLAIAAGLV
;
A
#
# COMPACT_ATOMS: atom_id res chain seq x y z
N MET A 1 -26.58 -6.64 -12.14
CA MET A 1 -27.11 -7.95 -11.71
C MET A 1 -26.45 -9.17 -12.38
N ARG A 2 -25.39 -8.98 -13.22
CA ARG A 2 -24.57 -10.08 -13.77
C ARG A 2 -23.14 -10.15 -13.20
N THR A 3 -22.75 -9.17 -12.37
CA THR A 3 -21.40 -9.01 -11.79
C THR A 3 -21.09 -9.95 -10.62
N VAL A 4 -22.10 -10.64 -10.05
CA VAL A 4 -21.93 -11.49 -8.85
C VAL A 4 -21.51 -12.94 -9.18
N PHE A 5 -21.60 -13.36 -10.45
CA PHE A 5 -21.46 -14.79 -10.79
C PHE A 5 -20.03 -15.26 -11.07
N SER A 6 -19.08 -14.38 -11.40
CA SER A 6 -17.72 -14.82 -11.78
C SER A 6 -16.81 -15.12 -10.59
N LEU A 7 -17.01 -14.48 -9.43
CA LEU A 7 -16.23 -14.78 -8.21
C LEU A 7 -16.70 -16.07 -7.53
N ALA A 8 -17.98 -16.42 -7.65
CA ALA A 8 -18.57 -17.61 -7.05
C ALA A 8 -18.03 -18.92 -7.64
N LEU A 9 -17.53 -18.92 -8.89
CA LEU A 9 -17.02 -20.15 -9.51
C LEU A 9 -15.61 -20.57 -9.06
N LEU A 10 -14.83 -19.67 -8.45
CA LEU A 10 -13.52 -20.01 -7.88
C LEU A 10 -13.58 -20.55 -6.44
N LEU A 11 -14.75 -20.47 -5.78
CA LEU A 11 -14.93 -20.82 -4.36
C LEU A 11 -15.76 -22.09 -4.09
N VAL A 12 -16.18 -22.84 -5.13
CA VAL A 12 -16.93 -24.11 -4.96
C VAL A 12 -16.03 -25.29 -4.52
N ALA A 13 -14.73 -25.07 -4.29
CA ALA A 13 -13.80 -26.12 -3.84
C ALA A 13 -13.43 -26.08 -2.35
N CYS A 14 -13.99 -25.17 -1.55
CA CYS A 14 -13.65 -25.05 -0.12
C CYS A 14 -14.89 -25.21 0.76
N ASP A 15 -15.21 -26.46 1.12
CA ASP A 15 -16.09 -26.75 2.26
C ASP A 15 -15.44 -26.22 3.55
N GLY A 16 -16.21 -25.45 4.33
CA GLY A 16 -15.76 -24.63 5.47
C GLY A 16 -15.27 -25.40 6.71
N SER A 17 -14.13 -26.07 6.60
CA SER A 17 -13.46 -26.69 7.76
C SER A 17 -11.92 -26.68 7.68
N THR A 18 -11.33 -25.93 6.75
CA THR A 18 -9.88 -25.78 6.63
C THR A 18 -9.51 -24.30 6.62
N PRO A 19 -8.54 -23.87 7.45
CA PRO A 19 -7.97 -22.52 7.32
C PRO A 19 -7.43 -22.35 5.90
N PRO A 20 -7.43 -21.14 5.33
CA PRO A 20 -6.77 -20.90 4.05
C PRO A 20 -5.32 -21.40 4.17
N PRO A 21 -4.78 -22.06 3.13
CA PRO A 21 -3.40 -22.53 3.19
C PRO A 21 -2.48 -21.34 3.51
N ALA A 22 -1.63 -21.51 4.54
CA ALA A 22 -0.36 -20.81 4.58
C ALA A 22 0.36 -21.13 3.26
N ASP A 23 0.94 -20.12 2.62
CA ASP A 23 1.53 -20.20 1.28
C ASP A 23 0.55 -20.40 0.12
N ALA A 24 -0.17 -19.33 -0.25
CA ALA A 24 -0.65 -19.15 -1.62
C ALA A 24 0.34 -18.29 -2.45
N GLY A 25 1.65 -18.45 -2.18
CA GLY A 25 2.70 -17.89 -3.02
C GLY A 25 2.75 -18.59 -4.37
N LEU A 26 3.15 -17.87 -5.42
CA LEU A 26 3.54 -18.47 -6.68
C LEU A 26 4.72 -19.40 -6.38
N ASP A 27 4.52 -20.72 -6.46
CA ASP A 27 5.53 -21.74 -6.15
C ASP A 27 6.92 -21.31 -6.69
N ALA A 28 7.85 -21.01 -5.79
CA ALA A 28 9.21 -20.61 -6.08
C ALA A 28 10.02 -21.80 -6.65
N GLY A 29 9.68 -22.21 -7.87
CA GLY A 29 10.54 -23.04 -8.70
C GLY A 29 11.73 -22.23 -9.17
N SER A 30 12.80 -22.20 -8.36
CA SER A 30 14.11 -21.70 -8.80
C SER A 30 14.49 -22.34 -10.14
N ASP A 31 14.87 -21.53 -11.13
CA ASP A 31 15.47 -22.02 -12.36
C ASP A 31 16.92 -22.44 -12.04
N PRO A 32 17.27 -23.74 -12.02
CA PRO A 32 18.60 -24.19 -11.62
C PRO A 32 19.66 -23.92 -12.69
N SER A 33 19.31 -23.26 -13.81
CA SER A 33 20.15 -23.22 -15.00
C SER A 33 21.19 -22.10 -15.06
N ASP A 34 21.30 -21.22 -14.05
CA ASP A 34 22.33 -20.15 -14.06
C ASP A 34 22.97 -19.80 -12.70
N ALA A 35 22.96 -20.71 -11.74
CA ALA A 35 23.52 -20.42 -10.41
C ALA A 35 25.05 -20.66 -10.37
N GLY A 36 25.82 -19.58 -10.51
CA GLY A 36 27.13 -19.49 -9.86
C GLY A 36 27.01 -19.71 -8.34
N ALA A 37 28.14 -19.80 -7.63
CA ALA A 37 28.09 -19.86 -6.16
C ALA A 37 27.25 -18.68 -5.60
N PRO A 38 26.42 -18.91 -4.56
CA PRO A 38 25.64 -17.84 -3.95
C PRO A 38 26.51 -16.63 -3.65
N ARG A 39 26.07 -15.46 -4.14
CA ARG A 39 26.78 -14.21 -3.95
C ARG A 39 26.44 -13.64 -2.57
N ASP A 40 27.42 -12.96 -1.99
CA ASP A 40 27.22 -12.10 -0.85
C ASP A 40 27.41 -10.66 -1.33
N TRP A 41 26.34 -9.87 -1.26
CA TRP A 41 26.34 -8.48 -1.68
C TRP A 41 26.71 -7.56 -0.51
N PRO A 42 27.38 -6.43 -0.76
CA PRO A 42 27.61 -5.46 0.30
C PRO A 42 26.28 -4.84 0.70
N TYR A 43 26.11 -4.59 2.00
CA TYR A 43 25.01 -3.76 2.46
C TYR A 43 25.28 -2.29 2.14
N ALA A 44 24.25 -1.64 1.60
CA ALA A 44 24.20 -0.21 1.38
C ALA A 44 22.75 0.23 1.62
N GLU A 45 22.54 1.39 2.22
CA GLU A 45 21.21 1.97 2.36
C GLU A 45 21.22 3.38 1.80
N VAL A 46 20.07 3.80 1.29
CA VAL A 46 19.83 5.20 1.01
C VAL A 46 19.74 5.97 2.34
N PRO A 47 20.40 7.13 2.47
CA PRO A 47 20.36 7.92 3.70
C PRO A 47 18.91 8.24 4.10
N SER A 48 18.64 8.28 5.41
CA SER A 48 17.32 8.67 5.91
C SER A 48 16.95 10.12 5.61
N VAL A 49 17.90 10.93 5.12
CA VAL A 49 17.68 12.30 4.64
C VAL A 49 18.26 12.41 3.22
N THR A 50 17.42 12.72 2.25
CA THR A 50 17.82 12.93 0.86
C THR A 50 17.37 14.28 0.33
N THR A 51 17.91 14.65 -0.83
CA THR A 51 17.51 15.83 -1.61
C THR A 51 17.07 15.33 -2.99
N PRO A 52 15.81 14.86 -3.12
CA PRO A 52 15.34 14.23 -4.35
C PRO A 52 15.29 15.23 -5.52
N GLU A 53 15.18 16.53 -5.22
CA GLU A 53 15.35 17.62 -6.18
C GLU A 53 15.89 18.89 -5.49
N PRO A 54 16.52 19.81 -6.25
CA PRO A 54 17.08 21.04 -5.68
C PRO A 54 16.06 21.83 -4.85
N GLY A 55 16.41 22.12 -3.60
CA GLY A 55 15.55 22.88 -2.67
C GLY A 55 14.52 22.05 -1.90
N LEU A 56 14.37 20.76 -2.23
CA LEU A 56 13.47 19.86 -1.53
C LEU A 56 14.25 18.89 -0.64
N ARG A 57 13.78 18.72 0.59
CA ARG A 57 14.32 17.78 1.58
C ARG A 57 13.29 16.68 1.83
N ARG A 58 13.74 15.44 1.74
CA ARG A 58 12.99 14.23 2.10
C ARG A 58 13.66 13.58 3.30
N GLU A 59 12.88 13.24 4.32
CA GLU A 59 13.40 12.68 5.56
C GLU A 59 12.49 11.55 6.07
N VAL A 60 13.07 10.38 6.36
CA VAL A 60 12.39 9.29 7.05
C VAL A 60 12.60 9.45 8.56
N LEU A 61 11.50 9.58 9.27
CA LEU A 61 11.42 9.71 10.73
C LEU A 61 10.67 8.53 11.31
N TYR A 62 10.87 8.26 12.59
CA TYR A 62 10.07 7.29 13.33
C TYR A 62 9.34 7.98 14.48
N VAL A 63 8.09 7.60 14.64
CA VAL A 63 7.19 8.18 15.63
C VAL A 63 6.74 7.08 16.57
N ASP A 64 6.99 7.28 17.86
CA ASP A 64 6.37 6.46 18.91
C ASP A 64 4.85 6.61 18.83
N GLY A 65 4.18 5.47 18.75
CA GLY A 65 2.74 5.35 18.67
C GLY A 65 2.10 5.10 20.04
N VAL A 66 0.80 4.79 20.04
CA VAL A 66 0.10 4.35 21.26
C VAL A 66 0.44 2.90 21.61
N THR A 67 0.22 2.47 22.84
CA THR A 67 0.37 1.04 23.17
C THR A 67 -0.88 0.29 22.70
N ALA A 68 -0.72 -0.64 21.75
CA ALA A 68 -1.81 -1.53 21.36
C ALA A 68 -2.12 -2.51 22.50
N PRO A 69 -3.41 -2.84 22.77
CA PRO A 69 -3.73 -3.87 23.73
C PRO A 69 -3.18 -5.24 23.26
N PRO A 70 -2.86 -6.16 24.17
CA PRO A 70 -2.44 -7.51 23.78
C PRO A 70 -3.60 -8.26 23.11
N ASN A 71 -3.26 -9.25 22.29
CA ASN A 71 -4.24 -10.21 21.79
C ASN A 71 -4.97 -10.85 22.99
N PRO A 72 -6.31 -10.78 23.06
CA PRO A 72 -7.05 -11.22 24.25
C PRO A 72 -7.10 -12.73 24.41
N ASP A 73 -6.84 -13.50 23.35
CA ASP A 73 -6.90 -14.96 23.36
C ASP A 73 -5.55 -15.57 23.76
N THR A 74 -4.44 -14.99 23.29
CA THR A 74 -3.09 -15.51 23.56
C THR A 74 -2.33 -14.73 24.64
N GLY A 75 -2.70 -13.47 24.87
CA GLY A 75 -2.00 -12.54 25.76
C GLY A 75 -0.77 -11.87 25.14
N ASP A 76 -0.49 -12.12 23.86
CA ASP A 76 0.68 -11.57 23.17
C ASP A 76 0.55 -10.06 22.97
N ALA A 77 1.52 -9.31 23.49
CA ALA A 77 1.59 -7.87 23.34
C ALA A 77 2.40 -7.48 22.10
N THR A 78 2.10 -6.30 21.53
CA THR A 78 2.92 -5.74 20.46
C THR A 78 4.35 -5.51 20.96
N PRO A 79 5.39 -6.03 20.28
CA PRO A 79 6.79 -5.76 20.61
C PRO A 79 7.08 -4.27 20.72
N ALA A 80 8.01 -3.88 21.60
CA ALA A 80 8.28 -2.46 21.87
C ALA A 80 8.72 -1.71 20.60
N GLU A 81 9.55 -2.35 19.79
CA GLU A 81 10.04 -1.89 18.49
C GLU A 81 8.94 -1.70 17.44
N ALA A 82 7.79 -2.36 17.61
CA ALA A 82 6.62 -2.26 16.74
C ALA A 82 5.54 -1.31 17.28
N ASN A 83 5.74 -0.66 18.44
CA ASN A 83 4.89 0.43 18.94
C ASN A 83 5.33 1.81 18.42
N ARG A 84 5.75 1.84 17.16
CA ARG A 84 6.15 3.04 16.42
C ARG A 84 5.84 2.83 14.95
N PHE A 85 5.95 3.88 14.16
CA PHE A 85 5.73 3.81 12.73
C PHE A 85 6.63 4.80 11.97
N PRO A 86 7.03 4.50 10.73
CA PRO A 86 7.76 5.42 9.88
C PRO A 86 6.89 6.56 9.36
N VAL A 87 7.50 7.73 9.13
CA VAL A 87 6.89 8.88 8.48
C VAL A 87 7.91 9.47 7.50
N VAL A 88 7.49 9.66 6.25
CA VAL A 88 8.29 10.34 5.23
C VAL A 88 7.87 11.81 5.18
N ARG A 89 8.79 12.68 5.59
CA ARG A 89 8.62 14.12 5.64
C ARG A 89 9.23 14.78 4.41
N PHE A 90 8.40 15.46 3.64
CA PHE A 90 8.78 16.33 2.53
C PHE A 90 8.70 17.79 2.97
N SER A 91 9.77 18.54 2.75
CA SER A 91 9.91 19.93 3.22
C SER A 91 10.84 20.72 2.32
N ALA A 92 10.84 22.05 2.47
CA ALA A 92 11.90 22.89 1.91
C ALA A 92 13.21 22.65 2.68
N ALA A 93 14.36 22.76 2.01
CA ALA A 93 15.67 22.50 2.62
C ALA A 93 16.01 23.42 3.81
N ASP A 94 15.59 24.69 3.78
CA ASP A 94 16.07 25.75 4.69
C ASP A 94 14.96 26.46 5.49
N THR A 95 13.74 25.92 5.56
CA THR A 95 12.58 26.66 6.10
C THR A 95 12.12 26.13 7.46
N PRO A 96 12.28 26.91 8.56
CA PRO A 96 11.86 26.47 9.90
C PRO A 96 10.40 26.79 10.26
N ASP A 97 9.71 27.71 9.56
CA ASP A 97 8.29 28.02 9.79
C ASP A 97 7.47 27.73 8.52
N VAL A 98 6.52 26.82 8.65
CA VAL A 98 5.65 26.36 7.56
C VAL A 98 4.22 26.81 7.82
N ARG A 99 3.54 27.21 6.75
CA ARG A 99 2.15 27.67 6.81
C ARG A 99 1.21 26.56 7.25
N ALA A 100 1.45 25.34 6.77
CA ALA A 100 0.62 24.18 7.03
C ALA A 100 1.44 22.89 6.92
N VAL A 101 0.89 21.84 7.52
CA VAL A 101 1.40 20.47 7.41
C VAL A 101 0.27 19.59 6.86
N VAL A 102 0.52 18.92 5.75
CA VAL A 102 -0.37 17.90 5.20
C VAL A 102 0.07 16.55 5.74
N VAL A 103 -0.74 15.93 6.58
CA VAL A 103 -0.50 14.55 7.02
C VAL A 103 -1.22 13.63 6.05
N ALA A 104 -0.50 12.77 5.33
CA ALA A 104 -1.02 11.99 4.22
C ALA A 104 -1.14 10.50 4.58
N MET A 105 -2.37 9.99 4.48
CA MET A 105 -2.75 8.63 4.85
C MET A 105 -2.98 7.75 3.61
N PRO A 106 -2.14 6.72 3.38
CA PRO A 106 -2.29 5.87 2.21
C PRO A 106 -3.53 4.98 2.25
N GLY A 107 -3.93 4.54 1.06
CA GLY A 107 -5.00 3.57 0.83
C GLY A 107 -4.66 2.16 1.31
N ILE A 108 -5.53 1.21 0.98
CA ILE A 108 -5.29 -0.21 1.22
C ILE A 108 -4.01 -0.65 0.50
N PHE A 109 -3.16 -1.41 1.17
CA PHE A 109 -1.83 -1.83 0.69
C PHE A 109 -0.85 -0.70 0.33
N GLY A 110 -1.18 0.57 0.54
CA GLY A 110 -0.26 1.67 0.26
C GLY A 110 0.66 1.96 1.44
N GLY A 111 1.93 2.20 1.16
CA GLY A 111 2.92 2.82 2.04
C GLY A 111 3.08 4.32 1.73
N ALA A 112 3.98 4.97 2.45
CA ALA A 112 4.31 6.38 2.32
C ALA A 112 4.84 6.73 0.92
N GLY A 113 5.52 5.79 0.25
CA GLY A 113 6.00 5.95 -1.13
C GLY A 113 4.89 6.28 -2.14
N SER A 114 3.65 5.84 -1.88
CA SER A 114 2.49 6.17 -2.74
C SER A 114 2.18 7.67 -2.83
N PHE A 115 2.69 8.49 -1.90
CA PHE A 115 2.57 9.95 -1.94
C PHE A 115 3.81 10.67 -2.47
N GLU A 116 4.91 9.98 -2.78
CA GLU A 116 6.21 10.58 -3.14
C GLU A 116 6.06 11.69 -4.20
N MET A 117 5.42 11.37 -5.33
CA MET A 117 5.19 12.35 -6.41
C MET A 117 4.29 13.51 -5.97
N LEU A 118 3.16 13.24 -5.33
CA LEU A 118 2.21 14.28 -4.93
C LEU A 118 2.83 15.22 -3.89
N ALA A 119 3.53 14.65 -2.91
CA ALA A 119 4.18 15.38 -1.83
C ALA A 119 5.24 16.34 -2.36
N ARG A 120 6.10 15.87 -3.27
CA ARG A 120 7.11 16.71 -3.92
C ARG A 120 6.49 17.88 -4.67
N HIS A 121 5.45 17.62 -5.45
CA HIS A 121 4.75 18.66 -6.21
C HIS A 121 4.08 19.70 -5.31
N LEU A 122 3.44 19.28 -4.22
CA LEU A 122 2.81 20.18 -3.25
C LEU A 122 3.85 21.07 -2.57
N VAL A 123 4.94 20.49 -2.06
CA VAL A 123 6.01 21.23 -1.40
C VAL A 123 6.66 22.22 -2.36
N ARG A 124 7.08 21.77 -3.56
CA ARG A 124 7.71 22.65 -4.57
C ARG A 124 6.81 23.84 -4.92
N ARG A 125 5.54 23.58 -5.22
CA ARG A 125 4.59 24.64 -5.57
C ARG A 125 4.32 25.61 -4.42
N SER A 126 4.34 25.13 -3.18
CA SER A 126 4.18 25.97 -1.99
C SER A 126 5.38 26.90 -1.76
N ILE A 127 6.59 26.42 -2.05
CA ILE A 127 7.83 27.21 -2.00
C ILE A 127 7.77 28.32 -3.05
N ASP A 128 7.43 27.99 -4.29
CA ASP A 128 7.30 28.95 -5.40
C ASP A 128 6.25 30.03 -5.11
N ALA A 129 5.20 29.69 -4.35
CA ALA A 129 4.16 30.62 -3.92
C ALA A 129 4.57 31.50 -2.71
N GLY A 130 5.72 31.24 -2.08
CA GLY A 130 6.15 31.93 -0.87
C GLY A 130 5.36 31.55 0.39
N GLU A 131 4.61 30.45 0.35
CA GLU A 131 3.78 29.93 1.44
C GLU A 131 4.13 28.45 1.71
N PRO A 132 5.36 28.16 2.19
CA PRO A 132 5.86 26.80 2.26
C PRO A 132 5.00 25.92 3.18
N ILE A 133 4.71 24.71 2.72
CA ILE A 133 4.08 23.65 3.50
C ILE A 133 5.01 22.45 3.63
N GLU A 134 4.66 21.53 4.52
CA GLU A 134 5.24 20.20 4.57
C GLU A 134 4.19 19.14 4.25
N VAL A 135 4.65 17.99 3.78
CA VAL A 135 3.83 16.80 3.61
C VAL A 135 4.47 15.66 4.40
N TRP A 136 3.71 15.02 5.28
CA TRP A 136 4.13 13.92 6.13
C TRP A 136 3.33 12.68 5.73
N ALA A 137 3.92 11.84 4.87
CA ALA A 137 3.31 10.59 4.43
C ALA A 137 3.59 9.48 5.45
N ILE A 138 2.55 8.72 5.79
CA ILE A 138 2.60 7.72 6.86
C ILE A 138 2.83 6.33 6.29
N ASP A 139 3.77 5.61 6.87
CA ASP A 139 3.77 4.15 6.87
C ASP A 139 3.05 3.65 8.11
N ARG A 140 2.32 2.54 8.00
CA ARG A 140 1.70 1.90 9.15
C ARG A 140 2.76 1.10 9.94
N ARG A 141 2.41 0.66 11.15
CA ARG A 141 3.29 -0.19 11.97
C ARG A 141 3.76 -1.45 11.23
N SER A 142 2.89 -2.00 10.40
CA SER A 142 3.10 -3.18 9.57
C SER A 142 4.25 -3.03 8.59
N ASN A 143 4.57 -1.82 8.13
CA ASN A 143 5.73 -1.59 7.29
C ASN A 143 7.06 -1.88 8.03
N LEU A 144 7.08 -1.85 9.38
CA LEU A 144 8.27 -2.25 10.15
C LEU A 144 8.54 -3.76 10.13
N LEU A 145 7.58 -4.57 9.69
CA LEU A 145 7.72 -6.02 9.55
C LEU A 145 8.40 -6.41 8.22
N GLU A 146 8.61 -5.44 7.33
CA GLU A 146 9.17 -5.64 6.01
C GLU A 146 10.70 -5.71 6.07
N ASP A 147 11.28 -6.78 5.53
CA ASP A 147 12.72 -6.85 5.33
C ASP A 147 13.09 -6.16 4.01
N LEU A 148 13.35 -4.86 4.09
CA LEU A 148 13.76 -4.04 2.94
C LEU A 148 15.26 -4.12 2.64
N ARG A 149 16.05 -4.97 3.32
CA ARG A 149 17.52 -5.02 3.17
C ARG A 149 17.96 -5.21 1.71
N GLY A 150 17.31 -6.13 0.99
CA GLY A 150 17.63 -6.41 -0.41
C GLY A 150 17.26 -5.25 -1.33
N LEU A 151 16.11 -4.60 -1.08
CA LEU A 151 15.63 -3.46 -1.85
C LEU A 151 16.49 -2.21 -1.61
N ASP A 152 16.77 -1.87 -0.35
CA ASP A 152 17.62 -0.74 0.03
C ASP A 152 19.02 -0.85 -0.60
N ALA A 153 19.62 -2.05 -0.56
CA ALA A 153 20.93 -2.29 -1.16
C ALA A 153 20.88 -2.23 -2.69
N ALA A 154 19.85 -2.77 -3.31
CA ALA A 154 19.65 -2.71 -4.76
C ALA A 154 19.44 -1.27 -5.24
N GLU A 155 18.69 -0.45 -4.52
CA GLU A 155 18.50 0.97 -4.82
C GLU A 155 19.82 1.72 -4.72
N ALA A 156 20.51 1.61 -3.57
CA ALA A 156 21.75 2.34 -3.30
C ALA A 156 22.87 2.00 -4.31
N MET A 157 22.91 0.78 -4.81
CA MET A 157 23.89 0.33 -5.82
C MET A 157 23.39 0.44 -7.26
N ARG A 158 22.10 0.75 -7.47
CA ARG A 158 21.42 0.70 -8.77
C ARG A 158 21.59 -0.66 -9.44
N GLU A 159 21.38 -1.73 -8.66
CA GLU A 159 21.55 -3.12 -9.10
C GLU A 159 20.33 -3.99 -8.72
N PRO A 160 19.30 -4.10 -9.59
CA PRO A 160 18.10 -4.89 -9.29
C PRO A 160 18.37 -6.40 -9.18
N ASP A 161 19.49 -6.88 -9.75
CA ASP A 161 19.98 -8.25 -9.61
C ASP A 161 20.26 -8.67 -8.18
N LEU A 162 20.66 -7.71 -7.34
CA LEU A 162 20.86 -7.91 -5.93
C LEU A 162 19.56 -8.28 -5.22
N ALA A 163 18.51 -7.48 -5.37
CA ALA A 163 17.22 -7.75 -4.73
C ALA A 163 16.64 -9.09 -5.20
N ARG A 164 16.69 -9.40 -6.51
CA ARG A 164 16.25 -10.72 -7.01
C ARG A 164 17.07 -11.86 -6.40
N GLY A 165 18.36 -11.64 -6.18
CA GLY A 165 19.25 -12.58 -5.50
C GLY A 165 18.87 -12.80 -4.05
N TYR A 166 18.60 -11.73 -3.32
CA TYR A 166 18.30 -11.75 -1.89
C TYR A 166 16.93 -12.38 -1.58
N TYR A 167 15.87 -11.97 -2.28
CA TYR A 167 14.50 -12.44 -1.96
C TYR A 167 14.16 -13.80 -2.58
N PHE A 168 14.69 -14.08 -3.78
CA PHE A 168 14.22 -15.22 -4.59
C PHE A 168 15.34 -16.20 -4.96
N ARG A 169 16.56 -15.97 -4.50
CA ARG A 169 17.68 -16.90 -4.58
C ARG A 169 18.34 -17.00 -3.20
N SER A 170 19.34 -17.85 -3.06
CA SER A 170 20.05 -18.05 -1.79
C SER A 170 21.20 -17.07 -1.60
N GLU A 171 21.12 -15.87 -2.17
CA GLU A 171 22.16 -14.84 -2.05
C GLU A 171 21.95 -14.03 -0.75
N THR A 172 23.02 -13.44 -0.24
CA THR A 172 23.01 -12.70 1.03
C THR A 172 23.37 -11.23 0.83
N VAL A 173 23.03 -10.40 1.82
CA VAL A 173 23.46 -9.00 1.91
C VAL A 173 24.16 -8.82 3.24
N ASP A 174 25.46 -8.52 3.21
CA ASP A 174 26.35 -8.43 4.40
C ASP A 174 26.29 -9.70 5.27
N GLY A 175 26.29 -10.86 4.62
CA GLY A 175 26.21 -12.17 5.27
C GLY A 175 24.82 -12.55 5.81
N GLU A 176 23.84 -11.65 5.76
CA GLU A 176 22.47 -11.92 6.17
C GLU A 176 21.65 -12.46 4.99
N ALA A 177 20.90 -13.55 5.22
CA ALA A 177 19.96 -14.10 4.25
C ALA A 177 18.56 -13.52 4.50
N PHE A 178 17.73 -13.48 3.45
CA PHE A 178 16.32 -13.17 3.61
C PHE A 178 15.66 -14.19 4.53
N GLY A 179 15.07 -13.71 5.62
CA GLY A 179 14.43 -14.56 6.65
C GLY A 179 13.13 -15.23 6.21
N GLY A 180 12.64 -14.90 5.01
CA GLY A 180 11.29 -15.21 4.56
C GLY A 180 10.31 -14.09 4.87
N PHE A 181 9.09 -14.22 4.34
CA PHE A 181 7.99 -13.34 4.73
C PHE A 181 7.49 -13.71 6.12
N VAL A 182 6.99 -12.74 6.86
CA VAL A 182 6.47 -12.94 8.22
C VAL A 182 5.19 -13.76 8.15
N ASP A 183 5.13 -14.85 8.90
CA ASP A 183 3.96 -15.72 8.98
C ASP A 183 2.86 -15.10 9.87
N GLN A 184 1.60 -15.40 9.56
CA GLN A 184 0.44 -14.99 10.34
C GLN A 184 0.54 -15.40 11.82
N GLU A 185 1.15 -16.57 12.09
CA GLU A 185 1.31 -17.14 13.43
C GLU A 185 2.37 -16.41 14.27
N ASP A 186 3.31 -15.70 13.63
CA ASP A 186 4.40 -14.97 14.29
C ASP A 186 3.98 -13.55 14.73
N VAL A 187 2.80 -13.09 14.30
CA VAL A 187 2.27 -11.75 14.62
C VAL A 187 0.92 -11.80 15.34
N PRO A 188 0.74 -12.60 16.41
CA PRO A 188 -0.54 -12.73 17.10
C PRO A 188 -1.05 -11.39 17.64
N TYR A 189 -0.14 -10.49 18.06
CA TYR A 189 -0.41 -9.14 18.55
C TYR A 189 -1.04 -8.20 17.50
N MET A 190 -0.84 -8.47 16.21
CA MET A 190 -1.37 -7.65 15.11
C MET A 190 -2.91 -7.72 15.02
N SER A 191 -3.54 -8.70 15.69
CA SER A 191 -5.02 -8.78 15.79
C SER A 191 -5.65 -7.54 16.43
N GLU A 192 -4.88 -6.80 17.21
CA GLU A 192 -5.30 -5.56 17.86
C GLU A 192 -4.72 -4.30 17.21
N TRP A 193 -4.06 -4.40 16.05
CA TRP A 193 -3.69 -3.25 15.21
C TRP A 193 -4.90 -2.75 14.41
N GLY A 194 -5.95 -2.41 15.14
CA GLY A 194 -7.23 -1.91 14.63
C GLY A 194 -7.30 -0.39 14.53
N LEU A 195 -8.51 0.09 14.29
CA LEU A 195 -8.76 1.51 14.05
C LEU A 195 -8.36 2.38 15.25
N ALA A 196 -8.66 1.96 16.48
CA ALA A 196 -8.32 2.73 17.67
C ALA A 196 -6.80 2.96 17.83
N VAL A 197 -5.99 1.93 17.54
CA VAL A 197 -4.52 2.02 17.57
C VAL A 197 -4.04 2.96 16.47
N HIS A 198 -4.55 2.76 15.25
CA HIS A 198 -4.15 3.56 14.10
C HIS A 198 -4.50 5.05 14.25
N LEU A 199 -5.70 5.37 14.76
CA LEU A 199 -6.08 6.77 15.01
C LEU A 199 -5.34 7.38 16.21
N GLY A 200 -4.96 6.57 17.20
CA GLY A 200 -4.07 6.98 18.28
C GLY A 200 -2.68 7.36 17.78
N ASP A 201 -2.11 6.57 16.87
CA ASP A 201 -0.85 6.85 16.19
C ASP A 201 -0.91 8.15 15.38
N LEU A 202 -1.98 8.31 14.60
CA LEU A 202 -2.22 9.50 13.83
C LEU A 202 -2.33 10.75 14.72
N ARG A 203 -3.02 10.65 15.87
CA ARG A 203 -3.06 11.73 16.87
C ARG A 203 -1.67 12.05 17.41
N ALA A 204 -0.87 11.04 17.76
CA ALA A 204 0.49 11.24 18.25
C ALA A 204 1.38 11.95 17.24
N LEU A 205 1.21 11.70 15.94
CA LEU A 205 1.88 12.46 14.87
C LEU A 205 1.37 13.90 14.79
N ILE A 206 0.05 14.10 14.72
CA ILE A 206 -0.58 15.41 14.56
C ILE A 206 -0.22 16.35 15.72
N GLU A 207 -0.17 15.86 16.95
CA GLU A 207 0.19 16.64 18.14
C GLU A 207 1.67 17.08 18.17
N ARG A 208 2.53 16.60 17.26
CA ARG A 208 3.87 17.16 17.05
C ARG A 208 3.85 18.50 16.32
N VAL A 209 2.76 18.84 15.63
CA VAL A 209 2.58 20.14 15.00
C VAL A 209 2.07 21.15 16.02
N ALA A 210 2.74 22.29 16.13
CA ALA A 210 2.26 23.37 16.98
C ALA A 210 0.94 23.95 16.43
N ASP A 211 -0.07 24.07 17.31
CA ASP A 211 -1.42 24.54 16.95
C ASP A 211 -2.04 23.74 15.79
N PRO A 212 -2.28 22.43 15.97
CA PRO A 212 -2.67 21.55 14.88
C PRO A 212 -4.02 21.96 14.27
N ARG A 213 -4.95 22.50 15.07
CA ARG A 213 -6.24 23.04 14.60
C ARG A 213 -6.10 24.15 13.56
N ALA A 214 -4.99 24.89 13.56
CA ALA A 214 -4.73 25.97 12.62
C ALA A 214 -3.84 25.55 11.43
N ARG A 215 -3.08 24.45 11.55
CA ARG A 215 -2.01 24.11 10.60
C ARG A 215 -2.13 22.74 9.93
N VAL A 216 -2.84 21.78 10.51
CA VAL A 216 -2.84 20.39 10.03
C VAL A 216 -3.98 20.14 9.07
N PHE A 217 -3.65 19.72 7.85
CA PHE A 217 -4.60 19.15 6.91
C PHE A 217 -4.39 17.64 6.86
N LEU A 218 -5.41 16.87 7.23
CA LEU A 218 -5.36 15.42 7.10
C LEU A 218 -5.84 15.03 5.70
N MET A 219 -4.95 14.46 4.91
CA MET A 219 -5.21 13.99 3.55
C MET A 219 -5.29 12.47 3.54
N GLY A 220 -6.27 11.92 2.85
CA GLY A 220 -6.44 10.49 2.69
C GLY A 220 -6.74 10.09 1.26
N HIS A 221 -6.06 9.04 0.77
CA HIS A 221 -6.34 8.41 -0.53
C HIS A 221 -7.09 7.09 -0.33
N SER A 222 -8.18 6.85 -1.07
CA SER A 222 -8.95 5.60 -1.00
C SER A 222 -9.38 5.26 0.44
N LEU A 223 -9.00 4.10 0.98
CA LEU A 223 -9.18 3.75 2.39
C LEU A 223 -8.67 4.84 3.36
N GLY A 224 -7.57 5.51 3.01
CA GLY A 224 -7.03 6.65 3.77
C GLY A 224 -8.01 7.81 3.90
N GLY A 225 -8.89 8.01 2.90
CA GLY A 225 -9.98 8.99 2.98
C GLY A 225 -11.03 8.60 4.02
N SER A 226 -11.42 7.32 4.06
CA SER A 226 -12.30 6.79 5.10
C SER A 226 -11.66 6.89 6.49
N LEU A 227 -10.36 6.64 6.62
CA LEU A 227 -9.60 6.83 7.87
C LEU A 227 -9.54 8.31 8.30
N THR A 228 -9.43 9.22 7.33
CA THR A 228 -9.44 10.67 7.57
C THR A 228 -10.76 11.12 8.19
N GLU A 229 -11.89 10.68 7.64
CA GLU A 229 -13.20 11.00 8.21
C GLU A 229 -13.44 10.29 9.54
N ALA A 230 -12.99 9.04 9.69
CA ALA A 230 -13.04 8.31 10.95
C ALA A 230 -12.25 9.01 12.05
N PHE A 231 -11.06 9.54 11.76
CA PHE A 231 -10.28 10.36 12.68
C PHE A 231 -11.08 11.58 13.14
N ALA A 232 -11.65 12.35 12.20
CA ALA A 232 -12.39 13.56 12.53
C ALA A 232 -13.64 13.27 13.40
N ALA A 233 -14.31 12.16 13.14
CA ALA A 233 -15.47 11.68 13.91
C ALA A 233 -15.10 11.04 15.26
N TRP A 234 -13.81 10.77 15.52
CA TRP A 234 -13.37 10.04 16.70
C TRP A 234 -13.34 10.93 17.94
N ARG A 235 -13.83 10.40 19.07
CA ARG A 235 -13.64 10.98 20.40
C ARG A 235 -12.64 10.14 21.18
N PHE A 236 -11.49 10.72 21.51
CA PHE A 236 -10.45 10.03 22.28
C PHE A 236 -10.85 9.86 23.77
N GLU A 237 -10.08 9.07 24.51
CA GLU A 237 -10.38 8.74 25.92
C GLU A 237 -10.39 9.95 26.84
N ASP A 238 -9.53 10.94 26.55
CA ASP A 238 -9.46 12.22 27.28
C ASP A 238 -10.57 13.20 26.89
N GLY A 239 -11.47 12.81 25.98
CA GLY A 239 -12.58 13.62 25.48
C GLY A 239 -12.22 14.52 24.30
N THR A 240 -10.94 14.58 23.89
CA THR A 240 -10.52 15.33 22.70
C THR A 240 -11.21 14.77 21.47
N ARG A 241 -11.74 15.65 20.61
CA ARG A 241 -12.38 15.25 19.36
C ARG A 241 -11.38 15.37 18.22
N GLY A 242 -11.27 14.37 17.34
CA GLY A 242 -10.28 14.42 16.26
C GLY A 242 -10.43 15.64 15.36
N ALA A 243 -11.66 16.08 15.08
CA ALA A 243 -11.92 17.32 14.35
C ALA A 243 -11.31 18.59 15.00
N GLU A 244 -11.13 18.62 16.33
CA GLU A 244 -10.50 19.74 17.05
C GLU A 244 -8.99 19.81 16.81
N LEU A 245 -8.40 18.80 16.16
CA LEU A 245 -6.98 18.74 15.82
C LEU A 245 -6.71 19.06 14.35
N LEU A 246 -7.74 19.37 13.54
CA LEU A 246 -7.60 19.53 12.08
C LEU A 246 -7.99 20.93 11.61
N ALA A 247 -7.11 21.56 10.84
CA ALA A 247 -7.41 22.77 10.08
C ALA A 247 -8.33 22.48 8.87
N GLY A 248 -8.24 21.27 8.30
CA GLY A 248 -9.09 20.80 7.21
C GLY A 248 -8.81 19.34 6.85
N MET A 249 -9.63 18.80 5.97
CA MET A 249 -9.49 17.44 5.42
C MET A 249 -9.39 17.47 3.90
N VAL A 250 -8.58 16.58 3.33
CA VAL A 250 -8.49 16.38 1.89
C VAL A 250 -8.77 14.91 1.58
N LEU A 251 -9.83 14.64 0.82
CA LEU A 251 -10.28 13.30 0.49
C LEU A 251 -10.01 13.06 -0.99
N VAL A 252 -9.13 12.11 -1.32
CA VAL A 252 -8.80 11.74 -2.70
C VAL A 252 -9.38 10.36 -2.96
N ASP A 253 -10.43 10.28 -3.77
CA ASP A 253 -11.05 9.01 -4.17
C ASP A 253 -11.39 8.10 -2.97
N GLY A 254 -11.82 8.70 -1.86
CA GLY A 254 -12.05 7.98 -0.62
C GLY A 254 -13.06 8.71 0.27
N ALA A 255 -13.96 7.94 0.86
CA ALA A 255 -14.93 8.41 1.84
C ALA A 255 -15.34 7.24 2.75
N ALA A 256 -15.81 7.52 3.96
CA ALA A 256 -16.38 6.53 4.83
C ALA A 256 -17.63 5.91 4.18
N GLY A 257 -17.83 4.62 4.43
CA GLY A 257 -19.07 3.95 4.06
C GLY A 257 -20.28 4.61 4.73
N VAL A 258 -21.48 4.38 4.19
CA VAL A 258 -22.72 4.98 4.73
C VAL A 258 -23.43 4.09 5.75
N THR A 259 -23.16 2.79 5.74
CA THR A 259 -23.87 1.81 6.57
C THR A 259 -22.85 0.95 7.30
N PRO A 260 -22.84 0.93 8.64
CA PRO A 260 -21.98 0.05 9.41
C PRO A 260 -22.41 -1.41 9.24
N ILE A 261 -21.45 -2.32 9.34
CA ILE A 261 -21.75 -3.75 9.45
C ILE A 261 -22.44 -4.08 10.77
N GLU A 262 -23.12 -5.22 10.82
CA GLU A 262 -23.78 -5.71 12.03
C GLU A 262 -22.79 -6.37 13.00
N GLU A 263 -23.16 -6.48 14.28
CA GLU A 263 -22.31 -7.09 15.33
C GLU A 263 -21.91 -8.53 14.99
N THR A 264 -22.83 -9.30 14.38
CA THR A 264 -22.56 -10.68 13.96
C THR A 264 -21.51 -10.75 12.86
N ASP A 265 -21.58 -9.82 11.90
CA ASP A 265 -20.63 -9.75 10.79
C ASP A 265 -19.25 -9.27 11.30
N TYR A 266 -19.25 -8.37 12.29
CA TYR A 266 -18.02 -7.97 12.98
C TYR A 266 -17.37 -9.13 13.72
N ALA A 267 -18.17 -9.96 14.40
CA ALA A 267 -17.69 -11.11 15.16
C ALA A 267 -17.13 -12.21 14.25
N ASP A 268 -17.94 -12.63 13.27
CA ASP A 268 -17.75 -13.89 12.55
C ASP A 268 -17.25 -13.70 11.11
N GLY A 269 -17.34 -12.49 10.58
CA GLY A 269 -16.95 -12.14 9.23
C GLY A 269 -18.14 -12.09 8.26
N ALA A 270 -17.88 -11.53 7.08
CA ALA A 270 -18.90 -11.33 6.06
C ALA A 270 -18.27 -11.30 4.66
N MET A 271 -19.12 -11.30 3.63
CA MET A 271 -18.66 -11.02 2.27
C MET A 271 -18.46 -9.52 2.07
N GLY A 272 -17.23 -9.13 1.77
CA GLY A 272 -16.86 -7.76 1.40
C GLY A 272 -16.63 -7.60 -0.11
N PRO A 273 -16.28 -6.39 -0.56
CA PRO A 273 -16.01 -6.09 -1.97
C PRO A 273 -14.82 -6.87 -2.54
N PHE A 274 -13.86 -7.27 -1.70
CA PHE A 274 -12.68 -8.04 -2.08
C PHE A 274 -12.82 -9.55 -1.80
N GLY A 275 -14.03 -10.03 -1.52
CA GLY A 275 -14.30 -11.43 -1.16
C GLY A 275 -14.59 -11.61 0.33
N PRO A 276 -14.45 -12.85 0.86
CA PRO A 276 -14.67 -13.12 2.27
C PRO A 276 -13.73 -12.29 3.16
N SER A 277 -14.29 -11.51 4.08
CA SER A 277 -13.57 -10.74 5.08
C SER A 277 -13.70 -11.44 6.44
N PRO A 278 -12.59 -11.74 7.13
CA PRO A 278 -12.65 -12.36 8.45
C PRO A 278 -13.25 -11.42 9.49
N GLY A 279 -14.03 -11.96 10.42
CA GLY A 279 -14.47 -11.26 11.62
C GLY A 279 -13.38 -11.22 12.69
N VAL A 280 -13.59 -10.44 13.75
CA VAL A 280 -12.60 -10.23 14.82
C VAL A 280 -12.19 -11.54 15.49
N ASN A 281 -13.07 -12.53 15.57
CA ASN A 281 -12.76 -13.85 16.13
C ASN A 281 -11.71 -14.58 15.28
N ALA A 282 -11.89 -14.61 13.95
CA ALA A 282 -10.91 -15.20 13.04
C ALA A 282 -9.61 -14.39 12.99
N ILE A 283 -9.70 -13.05 13.06
CA ILE A 283 -8.56 -12.15 13.12
C ILE A 283 -7.78 -12.30 14.43
N ARG A 284 -8.37 -12.78 15.52
CA ARG A 284 -7.66 -13.11 16.78
C ARG A 284 -7.19 -14.56 16.86
N ALA A 285 -7.77 -15.45 16.06
CA ALA A 285 -7.35 -16.85 15.97
C ALA A 285 -6.16 -17.07 15.02
N GLY A 286 -6.19 -16.53 13.79
CA GLY A 286 -5.02 -16.60 12.88
C GLY A 286 -4.97 -15.66 11.67
N ASN A 287 -6.03 -14.92 11.33
CA ASN A 287 -6.07 -14.12 10.09
C ASN A 287 -5.67 -12.65 10.34
N ARG A 288 -4.38 -12.35 10.54
CA ARG A 288 -3.86 -11.05 11.01
C ARG A 288 -3.71 -10.00 9.91
N TYR A 289 -3.17 -10.38 8.76
CA TYR A 289 -2.96 -9.49 7.62
C TYR A 289 -3.58 -10.03 6.32
N LEU A 290 -3.77 -9.14 5.35
CA LEU A 290 -4.19 -9.47 3.99
C LEU A 290 -2.97 -9.83 3.14
N ALA A 291 -2.99 -11.01 2.52
CA ALA A 291 -2.14 -11.33 1.37
C ALA A 291 -3.00 -11.31 0.10
N LEU A 292 -2.44 -10.81 -1.01
CA LEU A 292 -3.21 -10.70 -2.26
C LEU A 292 -3.51 -12.10 -2.82
N PRO A 293 -4.79 -12.42 -3.12
CA PRO A 293 -5.14 -13.68 -3.75
C PRO A 293 -4.37 -13.87 -5.06
N LEU A 294 -3.90 -15.10 -5.32
CA LEU A 294 -3.12 -15.52 -6.50
C LEU A 294 -1.70 -14.92 -6.61
N LEU A 295 -1.41 -13.81 -5.95
CA LEU A 295 -0.15 -13.08 -6.04
C LEU A 295 0.72 -13.24 -4.79
N GLY A 296 0.10 -13.46 -3.63
CA GLY A 296 0.78 -13.59 -2.35
C GLY A 296 1.48 -12.31 -1.90
N LEU A 297 2.45 -12.44 -1.01
CA LEU A 297 3.28 -11.33 -0.53
C LEU A 297 4.48 -11.04 -1.44
N GLU A 298 4.92 -12.03 -2.22
CA GLU A 298 6.08 -11.88 -3.11
C GLU A 298 5.90 -10.80 -4.18
N VAL A 299 4.65 -10.47 -4.52
CA VAL A 299 4.33 -9.46 -5.52
C VAL A 299 4.90 -8.09 -5.18
N TYR A 300 5.03 -7.74 -3.89
CA TYR A 300 5.51 -6.43 -3.47
C TYR A 300 7.00 -6.21 -3.79
N PRO A 301 7.95 -7.04 -3.30
CA PRO A 301 9.34 -6.91 -3.73
C PRO A 301 9.52 -7.15 -5.23
N ARG A 302 8.70 -7.99 -5.89
CA ARG A 302 8.73 -8.16 -7.35
C ARG A 302 8.35 -6.88 -8.09
N ALA A 303 7.35 -6.14 -7.61
CA ALA A 303 6.93 -4.87 -8.19
C ALA A 303 8.02 -3.80 -8.04
N GLU A 304 8.66 -3.71 -6.88
CA GLU A 304 9.80 -2.79 -6.67
C GLU A 304 10.99 -3.12 -7.56
N ILE A 305 11.33 -4.40 -7.69
CA ILE A 305 12.38 -4.87 -8.62
C ILE A 305 12.02 -4.50 -10.07
N ALA A 306 10.77 -4.71 -10.49
CA ALA A 306 10.31 -4.34 -11.82
C ALA A 306 10.36 -2.81 -12.03
N ALA A 307 10.09 -2.02 -11.00
CA ALA A 307 10.24 -0.56 -11.02
C ALA A 307 11.71 -0.16 -11.23
N MET A 308 12.65 -0.81 -10.53
CA MET A 308 14.08 -0.56 -10.72
C MET A 308 14.56 -0.96 -12.12
N ASP A 309 14.13 -2.13 -12.62
CA ASP A 309 14.42 -2.58 -13.99
C ASP A 309 13.91 -1.55 -15.02
N ALA A 310 12.68 -1.08 -14.87
CA ALA A 310 12.07 -0.08 -15.75
C ALA A 310 12.74 1.29 -15.67
N LEU A 311 13.25 1.69 -14.49
CA LEU A 311 13.96 2.97 -14.34
C LEU A 311 15.40 2.92 -14.88
N TYR A 312 16.13 1.84 -14.63
CA TYR A 312 17.56 1.77 -14.93
C TYR A 312 17.87 1.24 -16.33
N ALA A 313 16.98 0.41 -16.88
CA ALA A 313 17.15 -0.22 -18.19
C ALA A 313 15.79 -0.38 -18.91
N PRO A 314 15.06 0.71 -19.20
CA PRO A 314 13.69 0.66 -19.73
C PRO A 314 13.55 -0.16 -21.01
N ASP A 315 14.53 -0.04 -21.93
CA ASP A 315 14.51 -0.67 -23.25
C ASP A 315 15.01 -2.13 -23.24
N GLU A 316 15.57 -2.60 -22.13
CA GLU A 316 16.11 -3.96 -22.03
C GLU A 316 14.99 -5.00 -21.92
N VAL A 317 15.19 -6.14 -22.55
CA VAL A 317 14.29 -7.30 -22.44
C VAL A 317 14.88 -8.27 -21.43
N THR A 318 14.60 -8.04 -20.15
CA THR A 318 14.99 -8.95 -19.06
C THR A 318 14.13 -10.21 -19.08
N THR A 319 14.72 -11.38 -18.84
CA THR A 319 13.95 -12.61 -18.62
C THR A 319 13.86 -12.88 -17.13
N ASP A 320 12.66 -12.79 -16.58
CA ASP A 320 12.38 -13.08 -15.18
C ASP A 320 11.11 -13.93 -15.11
N ARG A 321 11.27 -15.15 -14.58
CA ARG A 321 10.18 -16.11 -14.42
C ARG A 321 9.12 -15.60 -13.44
N GLY A 322 9.51 -15.07 -12.29
CA GLY A 322 8.57 -14.60 -11.28
C GLY A 322 7.81 -13.37 -11.75
N ARG A 323 8.46 -12.47 -12.49
CA ARG A 323 7.77 -11.38 -13.21
C ARG A 323 6.75 -11.92 -14.20
N ALA A 324 7.11 -12.95 -14.97
CA ALA A 324 6.18 -13.59 -15.91
C ALA A 324 5.02 -14.30 -15.20
N GLU A 325 5.21 -14.85 -14.00
CA GLU A 325 4.13 -15.45 -13.20
C GLU A 325 3.14 -14.41 -12.69
N VAL A 326 3.65 -13.29 -12.15
CA VAL A 326 2.81 -12.13 -11.75
C VAL A 326 2.02 -11.59 -12.94
N LEU A 327 2.70 -11.29 -14.04
CA LEU A 327 2.06 -10.81 -15.27
C LEU A 327 1.06 -11.82 -15.83
N GLY A 328 1.37 -13.11 -15.78
CA GLY A 328 0.47 -14.18 -16.18
C GLY A 328 -0.81 -14.21 -15.34
N ALA A 329 -0.69 -14.05 -14.03
CA ALA A 329 -1.83 -13.97 -13.11
C ALA A 329 -2.71 -12.73 -13.39
N LEU A 330 -2.11 -11.55 -13.56
CA LEU A 330 -2.82 -10.30 -13.87
C LEU A 330 -3.58 -10.39 -15.21
N MET A 331 -2.95 -10.95 -16.24
CA MET A 331 -3.49 -11.03 -17.61
C MET A 331 -4.30 -12.30 -17.91
N SER A 332 -4.51 -13.18 -16.93
CA SER A 332 -5.12 -14.50 -17.12
C SER A 332 -4.43 -15.32 -18.23
N LEU A 333 -3.10 -15.26 -18.30
CA LEU A 333 -2.27 -15.97 -19.26
C LEU A 333 -1.44 -17.05 -18.55
N PRO A 334 -1.29 -18.25 -19.13
CA PRO A 334 -0.26 -19.18 -18.68
C PRO A 334 1.11 -18.50 -18.77
N THR A 335 1.97 -18.69 -17.77
CA THR A 335 3.31 -18.07 -17.70
C THR A 335 4.11 -18.22 -19.00
N GLN A 336 4.03 -19.38 -19.65
CA GLN A 336 4.75 -19.67 -20.91
C GLN A 336 4.20 -18.93 -22.12
N ARG A 337 3.03 -18.29 -22.00
CA ARG A 337 2.39 -17.46 -23.03
C ARG A 337 2.55 -15.97 -22.76
N VAL A 338 3.16 -15.57 -21.64
CA VAL A 338 3.55 -14.19 -21.43
C VAL A 338 4.66 -13.86 -22.44
N PRO A 339 4.45 -12.89 -23.35
CA PRO A 339 5.41 -12.56 -24.39
C PRO A 339 6.65 -11.89 -23.82
N ARG A 340 7.65 -11.70 -24.68
CA ARG A 340 8.82 -10.87 -24.35
C ARG A 340 8.39 -9.41 -24.25
N MET A 341 8.97 -8.67 -23.32
CA MET A 341 8.66 -7.26 -23.06
C MET A 341 9.94 -6.51 -22.72
N THR A 342 10.05 -5.25 -23.14
CA THR A 342 10.98 -4.31 -22.51
C THR A 342 10.62 -4.13 -21.04
N ASN A 343 11.55 -3.67 -20.19
CA ASN A 343 11.26 -3.46 -18.78
C ASN A 343 10.20 -2.38 -18.56
N ALA A 344 10.20 -1.33 -19.39
CA ALA A 344 9.13 -0.33 -19.43
C ALA A 344 7.78 -0.98 -19.75
N ALA A 345 7.70 -1.83 -20.77
CA ALA A 345 6.45 -2.52 -21.11
C ALA A 345 5.99 -3.49 -20.04
N ALA A 346 6.90 -4.23 -19.40
CA ALA A 346 6.54 -5.14 -18.31
C ALA A 346 5.92 -4.37 -17.12
N PHE A 347 6.49 -3.21 -16.77
CA PHE A 347 5.94 -2.35 -15.72
C PHE A 347 4.63 -1.67 -16.14
N GLY A 348 4.55 -1.19 -17.39
CA GLY A 348 3.33 -0.64 -17.99
C GLY A 348 2.18 -1.63 -17.93
N TRP A 349 2.35 -2.84 -18.46
CA TRP A 349 1.33 -3.91 -18.41
C TRP A 349 0.87 -4.26 -16.99
N ALA A 350 1.75 -4.15 -15.99
CA ALA A 350 1.42 -4.49 -14.61
C ALA A 350 0.52 -3.44 -13.92
N PHE A 351 0.62 -2.18 -14.31
CA PHE A 351 0.02 -1.06 -13.58
C PHE A 351 -0.94 -0.19 -14.41
N ASP A 352 -0.88 -0.26 -15.75
CA ASP A 352 -1.72 0.55 -16.61
C ASP A 352 -3.21 0.25 -16.43
N ASP A 353 -4.06 1.27 -16.47
CA ASP A 353 -5.50 1.14 -16.19
C ASP A 353 -6.27 0.35 -17.26
N ALA A 354 -5.71 0.21 -18.46
CA ALA A 354 -6.28 -0.63 -19.50
C ALA A 354 -5.99 -2.13 -19.27
N SER A 355 -4.95 -2.48 -18.51
CA SER A 355 -4.48 -3.87 -18.36
C SER A 355 -4.45 -4.41 -16.93
N ASN A 356 -4.43 -3.55 -15.91
CA ASN A 356 -4.32 -3.97 -14.52
C ASN A 356 -5.71 -4.29 -13.91
N GLY A 357 -5.91 -5.54 -13.50
CA GLY A 357 -7.14 -5.97 -12.82
C GLY A 357 -7.25 -5.55 -11.36
N LEU A 358 -6.16 -5.11 -10.75
CA LEU A 358 -6.14 -4.56 -9.41
C LEU A 358 -6.41 -3.06 -9.48
N SER A 359 -7.69 -2.66 -9.54
CA SER A 359 -8.07 -1.26 -9.75
C SER A 359 -7.45 -0.28 -8.74
N PHE A 360 -7.19 -0.72 -7.50
CA PHE A 360 -6.52 0.09 -6.47
C PHE A 360 -5.05 0.42 -6.77
N ALA A 361 -4.44 -0.29 -7.72
CA ALA A 361 -3.07 -0.07 -8.19
C ALA A 361 -3.04 0.38 -9.67
N ALA A 362 -4.19 0.56 -10.31
CA ALA A 362 -4.28 0.97 -11.70
C ALA A 362 -3.93 2.46 -11.86
N VAL A 363 -3.15 2.78 -12.89
CA VAL A 363 -2.68 4.13 -13.19
C VAL A 363 -2.75 4.32 -14.71
N SER A 364 -3.23 5.47 -15.18
CA SER A 364 -3.09 5.84 -16.60
C SER A 364 -1.62 6.16 -16.91
N MET A 365 -0.94 5.25 -17.62
CA MET A 365 0.51 5.27 -17.84
C MET A 365 0.96 5.09 -19.28
N GLY A 366 0.05 5.17 -20.23
CA GLY A 366 0.35 5.14 -21.66
C GLY A 366 -0.13 3.87 -22.34
N GLU A 367 0.57 3.43 -23.40
CA GLU A 367 0.06 2.32 -24.22
C GLU A 367 1.14 1.32 -24.66
N ALA A 368 0.74 0.05 -24.72
CA ALA A 368 1.57 -1.01 -25.25
C ALA A 368 1.65 -1.00 -26.78
N ILE A 369 2.86 -1.22 -27.32
CA ILE A 369 3.13 -1.37 -28.74
C ILE A 369 3.94 -2.66 -29.02
N GLY A 370 4.22 -2.94 -30.30
CA GLY A 370 5.09 -4.05 -30.72
C GLY A 370 4.35 -5.37 -31.03
N GLY A 371 3.09 -5.52 -30.63
CA GLY A 371 2.27 -6.70 -30.94
C GLY A 371 0.76 -6.43 -30.83
N PRO A 372 -0.08 -7.34 -31.36
CA PRO A 372 -1.54 -7.21 -31.25
C PRO A 372 -2.02 -7.43 -29.82
N THR A 373 -3.12 -6.79 -29.43
CA THR A 373 -3.79 -6.99 -28.14
C THR A 373 -5.16 -7.63 -28.34
N GLU A 374 -5.73 -8.20 -27.28
CA GLU A 374 -7.12 -8.67 -27.24
C GLU A 374 -7.79 -8.24 -25.93
N SER A 375 -9.11 -8.07 -25.97
CA SER A 375 -9.90 -7.90 -24.76
C SER A 375 -10.11 -9.24 -24.07
N TYR A 376 -10.09 -9.25 -22.74
CA TYR A 376 -10.39 -10.43 -21.92
C TYR A 376 -11.13 -10.01 -20.65
N ASP A 377 -11.86 -10.95 -20.06
CA ASP A 377 -12.43 -10.77 -18.72
C ASP A 377 -11.40 -11.24 -17.69
N SER A 378 -10.95 -10.30 -16.85
CA SER A 378 -9.93 -10.54 -15.83
C SER A 378 -10.47 -11.39 -14.69
N LEU A 379 -9.56 -12.09 -13.99
CA LEU A 379 -9.91 -12.81 -12.75
C LEU A 379 -10.40 -11.87 -11.64
N PHE A 380 -10.21 -10.56 -11.82
CA PHE A 380 -10.57 -9.50 -10.88
C PHE A 380 -11.86 -8.76 -11.27
N GLY A 381 -12.58 -9.24 -12.30
CA GLY A 381 -13.93 -8.78 -12.62
C GLY A 381 -14.03 -7.55 -13.52
N ALA A 382 -12.95 -7.20 -14.24
CA ALA A 382 -12.92 -6.13 -15.23
C ALA A 382 -12.66 -6.69 -16.64
N THR A 383 -13.22 -6.05 -17.67
CA THR A 383 -12.83 -6.32 -19.06
C THR A 383 -11.64 -5.42 -19.39
N LEU A 384 -10.50 -6.04 -19.66
CA LEU A 384 -9.20 -5.37 -19.83
C LEU A 384 -8.57 -5.78 -21.16
N ILE A 385 -7.44 -5.18 -21.50
CA ILE A 385 -6.60 -5.60 -22.62
C ILE A 385 -5.43 -6.46 -22.15
N ARG A 386 -4.98 -7.36 -23.01
CA ARG A 386 -3.75 -8.13 -22.83
C ARG A 386 -3.06 -8.44 -24.15
N PRO A 387 -1.80 -8.86 -24.15
CA PRO A 387 -1.13 -9.41 -25.33
C PRO A 387 -1.85 -10.62 -25.92
N SER A 388 -1.94 -10.68 -27.26
CA SER A 388 -2.52 -11.85 -27.97
C SER A 388 -1.50 -12.65 -28.78
N ASP A 389 -0.29 -12.12 -29.01
CA ASP A 389 0.81 -12.82 -29.68
C ASP A 389 1.98 -13.10 -28.72
N GLY A 390 2.11 -14.36 -28.30
CA GLY A 390 3.20 -14.81 -27.42
C GLY A 390 4.59 -14.79 -28.07
N ALA A 391 4.68 -14.66 -29.40
CA ALA A 391 5.95 -14.58 -30.13
C ALA A 391 6.40 -13.13 -30.36
N ALA A 392 5.53 -12.14 -30.14
CA ALA A 392 5.87 -10.73 -30.26
C ALA A 392 6.80 -10.29 -29.11
N THR A 393 7.44 -9.14 -29.31
CA THR A 393 8.14 -8.41 -28.25
C THR A 393 7.44 -7.08 -28.07
N TYR A 394 6.84 -6.88 -26.90
CA TYR A 394 6.10 -5.66 -26.59
C TYR A 394 7.04 -4.58 -26.05
N ASP A 395 6.71 -3.36 -26.39
CA ASP A 395 7.35 -2.14 -25.91
C ASP A 395 6.28 -1.15 -25.43
N TRP A 396 6.67 0.00 -24.89
CA TRP A 396 5.74 0.95 -24.26
C TRP A 396 5.89 2.36 -24.80
N VAL A 397 4.78 3.02 -25.07
CA VAL A 397 4.71 4.46 -25.31
C VAL A 397 4.33 5.11 -23.99
N ASP A 398 5.22 5.96 -23.47
CA ASP A 398 5.02 6.62 -22.18
C ASP A 398 3.85 7.61 -22.22
N ALA A 399 3.23 7.86 -21.07
CA ALA A 399 1.97 8.59 -20.96
C ALA A 399 1.92 9.94 -21.71
N PRO A 400 2.95 10.81 -21.68
CA PRO A 400 2.89 12.11 -22.39
C PRO A 400 2.89 11.99 -23.91
N ASP A 401 3.35 10.85 -24.45
CA ASP A 401 3.57 10.63 -25.87
C ASP A 401 2.43 9.84 -26.54
N THR A 402 1.42 9.41 -25.78
CA THR A 402 0.21 8.76 -26.30
C THR A 402 -0.73 9.74 -27.01
N ASP A 403 -1.67 9.23 -27.80
CA ASP A 403 -2.73 10.01 -28.43
C ASP A 403 -4.14 9.44 -28.10
N PRO A 404 -4.89 10.06 -27.17
CA PRO A 404 -4.57 11.30 -26.45
C PRO A 404 -3.48 11.11 -25.38
N PRO A 405 -2.73 12.17 -25.02
CA PRO A 405 -1.74 12.11 -23.95
C PRO A 405 -2.37 11.75 -22.60
N GLU A 406 -1.75 10.80 -21.93
CA GLU A 406 -2.04 10.38 -20.57
C GLU A 406 -1.21 11.17 -19.54
N LEU A 407 -1.43 10.90 -18.25
CA LEU A 407 -1.01 11.81 -17.18
C LEU A 407 0.26 11.39 -16.44
N THR A 408 0.53 10.09 -16.30
CA THR A 408 1.57 9.60 -15.37
C THR A 408 2.70 8.92 -16.13
N PRO A 409 3.82 9.62 -16.37
CA PRO A 409 5.02 8.98 -16.91
C PRO A 409 5.46 7.78 -16.07
N ILE A 410 5.94 6.70 -16.70
CA ILE A 410 6.48 5.53 -16.00
C ILE A 410 7.53 5.95 -14.98
N ALA A 411 8.44 6.85 -15.37
CA ALA A 411 9.51 7.37 -14.52
C ALA A 411 9.00 7.97 -13.20
N ASN A 412 7.80 8.53 -13.18
CA ASN A 412 7.19 9.10 -11.98
C ASN A 412 6.60 8.02 -11.07
N LEU A 413 5.93 7.01 -11.64
CA LEU A 413 5.40 5.92 -10.82
C LEU A 413 6.54 5.08 -10.23
N VAL A 414 7.54 4.69 -11.03
CA VAL A 414 8.67 3.88 -10.54
C VAL A 414 9.44 4.58 -9.42
N ALA A 415 9.60 5.91 -9.47
CA ALA A 415 10.23 6.67 -8.39
C ALA A 415 9.47 6.54 -7.06
N SER A 416 8.14 6.40 -7.11
CA SER A 416 7.29 6.21 -5.92
C SER A 416 7.44 4.82 -5.31
N TRP A 417 7.92 3.84 -6.09
CA TRP A 417 8.22 2.48 -5.62
C TRP A 417 9.58 2.36 -4.96
N ILE A 418 10.56 3.16 -5.38
CA ILE A 418 11.96 2.89 -5.03
C ILE A 418 12.65 3.98 -4.20
N ASP A 419 12.13 5.20 -4.06
CA ASP A 419 12.89 6.28 -3.39
C ASP A 419 13.04 6.02 -1.88
N GLY A 420 14.23 5.63 -1.47
CA GLY A 420 14.71 5.49 -0.10
C GLY A 420 14.05 4.42 0.77
N ARG A 421 14.25 4.54 2.09
CA ARG A 421 14.00 3.49 3.10
C ARG A 421 12.53 3.27 3.48
N THR A 422 11.66 3.24 2.48
CA THR A 422 10.21 3.02 2.53
C THR A 422 9.78 2.63 1.12
N ASN A 423 8.54 2.17 0.95
CA ASN A 423 8.07 1.69 -0.33
C ASN A 423 6.66 2.19 -0.67
N PHE A 424 6.27 1.96 -1.92
CA PHE A 424 4.92 2.25 -2.39
C PHE A 424 3.88 1.35 -1.72
N ALA A 425 4.23 0.08 -1.49
CA ALA A 425 3.28 -0.94 -1.07
C ALA A 425 3.60 -1.53 0.30
N GLU A 426 2.60 -1.58 1.16
CA GLU A 426 2.64 -2.26 2.45
C GLU A 426 2.41 -3.76 2.28
N TRP A 427 3.33 -4.58 2.78
CA TRP A 427 3.29 -6.02 2.57
C TRP A 427 2.25 -6.68 3.47
N TYR A 428 2.11 -6.21 4.71
CA TYR A 428 1.29 -6.83 5.75
C TYR A 428 0.12 -5.93 6.17
N PHE A 429 -0.84 -5.66 5.27
CA PHE A 429 -1.98 -4.81 5.63
C PHE A 429 -2.83 -5.42 6.77
N PRO A 430 -3.08 -4.72 7.90
CA PRO A 430 -3.83 -5.28 9.04
C PRO A 430 -5.32 -5.51 8.75
N GLN A 431 -5.77 -6.76 8.86
CA GLN A 431 -7.19 -7.13 8.68
C GLN A 431 -8.11 -6.39 9.65
N ARG A 432 -7.65 -6.23 10.89
CA ARG A 432 -8.42 -5.56 11.95
C ARG A 432 -8.80 -4.13 11.57
N LEU A 433 -7.91 -3.43 10.86
CA LEU A 433 -8.14 -2.04 10.46
C LEU A 433 -9.31 -1.91 9.48
N ALA A 434 -9.38 -2.77 8.46
CA ALA A 434 -10.48 -2.77 7.49
C ALA A 434 -11.82 -3.18 8.13
N LEU A 435 -11.78 -4.15 9.04
CA LEU A 435 -12.96 -4.60 9.78
C LEU A 435 -13.53 -3.49 10.67
N ASP A 436 -12.68 -2.87 11.49
CA ASP A 436 -13.08 -1.79 12.40
C ASP A 436 -13.61 -0.58 11.62
N LEU A 437 -13.02 -0.26 10.47
CA LEU A 437 -13.47 0.84 9.62
C LEU A 437 -14.86 0.58 9.03
N SER A 438 -15.14 -0.66 8.64
CA SER A 438 -16.48 -1.08 8.20
C SER A 438 -17.52 -1.02 9.32
N ALA A 439 -17.11 -1.29 10.56
CA ALA A 439 -17.98 -1.22 11.74
C ALA A 439 -18.35 0.22 12.15
N VAL A 440 -17.52 1.20 11.80
CA VAL A 440 -17.79 2.63 12.07
C VAL A 440 -18.31 3.42 10.86
N ALA A 441 -18.63 2.74 9.76
CA ALA A 441 -19.27 3.40 8.62
C ALA A 441 -20.54 4.15 9.07
N GLY A 442 -20.83 5.27 8.40
CA GLY A 442 -21.83 6.26 8.83
C GLY A 442 -21.33 7.24 9.91
N LEU A 443 -20.19 6.95 10.55
CA LEU A 443 -19.49 7.87 11.49
C LEU A 443 -20.36 8.38 12.65
N ALA A 444 -21.35 7.58 13.04
CA ALA A 444 -22.36 7.95 14.03
C ALA A 444 -22.56 6.80 15.04
N VAL A 445 -21.46 6.30 15.59
CA VAL A 445 -21.50 5.21 16.57
C VAL A 445 -22.25 5.68 17.83
N PRO A 446 -23.29 4.95 18.29
CA PRO A 446 -23.92 5.23 19.57
C PRO A 446 -22.95 4.96 20.73
N GLU A 447 -22.88 5.85 21.72
CA GLU A 447 -21.99 5.68 22.89
C GLU A 447 -22.34 4.44 23.73
N ASP A 448 -23.58 3.93 23.62
CA ASP A 448 -24.07 2.70 24.24
C ASP A 448 -24.17 1.51 23.26
N GLY A 449 -23.65 1.67 22.03
CA GLY A 449 -23.65 0.65 21.00
C GLY A 449 -22.60 -0.45 21.21
N TRP A 450 -22.76 -1.57 20.50
CA TRP A 450 -21.79 -2.68 20.56
C TRP A 450 -20.40 -2.23 20.07
N GLN A 451 -20.35 -1.33 19.08
CA GLN A 451 -19.10 -0.75 18.58
C GLN A 451 -18.34 -0.02 19.69
N ALA A 452 -19.04 0.74 20.54
CA ALA A 452 -18.43 1.43 21.67
C ALA A 452 -17.82 0.44 22.68
N THR A 453 -18.49 -0.70 22.90
CA THR A 453 -17.97 -1.82 23.72
C THR A 453 -16.73 -2.45 23.09
N ALA A 454 -16.65 -2.49 21.76
CA ALA A 454 -15.48 -2.92 21.00
C ALA A 454 -14.35 -1.85 20.94
N GLY A 455 -14.52 -0.70 21.60
CA GLY A 455 -13.53 0.38 21.63
C GLY A 455 -13.58 1.32 20.42
N LEU A 456 -14.62 1.23 19.59
CA LEU A 456 -14.80 2.07 18.42
C LEU A 456 -15.57 3.35 18.79
N ARG A 457 -14.91 4.51 18.67
CA ARG A 457 -15.36 5.79 19.25
C ARG A 457 -15.64 6.87 18.21
N ALA A 458 -16.08 6.50 17.01
CA ALA A 458 -16.56 7.42 15.98
C ALA A 458 -17.95 8.00 16.35
N PHE A 459 -18.03 8.68 17.50
CA PHE A 459 -19.25 9.20 18.11
C PHE A 459 -19.67 10.55 17.50
N ASP A 460 -18.71 11.29 16.94
CA ASP A 460 -18.83 12.73 16.72
C ASP A 460 -18.90 13.12 15.24
N GLY A 461 -19.26 12.21 14.32
CA GLY A 461 -19.31 12.51 12.88
C GLY A 461 -20.22 13.68 12.52
N ALA A 462 -21.38 13.80 13.18
CA ALA A 462 -22.29 14.94 12.98
C ALA A 462 -21.75 16.28 13.50
N LEU A 463 -20.68 16.25 14.29
CA LEU A 463 -20.05 17.40 14.90
C LEU A 463 -18.73 17.78 14.23
N VAL A 464 -18.36 17.15 13.10
CA VAL A 464 -17.19 17.51 12.30
C VAL A 464 -17.43 18.86 11.62
N ASP A 465 -16.58 19.84 11.92
CA ASP A 465 -16.68 21.21 11.41
C ASP A 465 -15.46 21.66 10.57
N ALA A 466 -14.51 20.74 10.35
CA ALA A 466 -13.33 20.98 9.53
C ALA A 466 -13.73 21.15 8.04
N PRO A 467 -13.21 22.16 7.32
CA PRO A 467 -13.39 22.29 5.88
C PRO A 467 -12.90 21.03 5.14
N VAL A 468 -13.63 20.62 4.11
CA VAL A 468 -13.32 19.42 3.31
C VAL A 468 -13.09 19.79 1.86
N LEU A 469 -11.96 19.34 1.30
CA LEU A 469 -11.73 19.28 -0.14
C LEU A 469 -11.83 17.82 -0.58
N ALA A 470 -12.84 17.49 -1.38
CA ALA A 470 -13.00 16.18 -1.99
C ALA A 470 -12.58 16.21 -3.47
N ILE A 471 -11.76 15.26 -3.87
CA ILE A 471 -11.22 15.09 -5.23
C ILE A 471 -11.61 13.68 -5.69
N ALA A 472 -12.35 13.61 -6.78
CA ALA A 472 -12.63 12.36 -7.48
C ALA A 472 -11.74 12.27 -8.72
N ALA A 473 -10.86 11.26 -8.78
CA ALA A 473 -9.92 11.01 -9.84
C ALA A 473 -10.18 9.68 -10.58
N GLY A 474 -11.22 8.93 -10.19
CA GLY A 474 -11.76 7.81 -10.97
C GLY A 474 -11.53 6.42 -10.36
N LEU A 475 -11.02 6.34 -9.13
CA LEU A 475 -10.91 5.07 -8.41
C LEU A 475 -12.25 4.60 -7.81
N VAL A 476 -13.15 5.52 -7.45
CA VAL A 476 -14.44 5.24 -6.77
C VAL A 476 -15.62 5.89 -7.47
#